data_AF-A0AAW1T6R4-F1
#
_entry.id   AF-A0AAW1T6R4-F1
#
_cell.length_a   1.000
_cell.length_b   1.000
_cell.length_c   1.000
_cell.angle_alpha   90.00
_cell.angle_beta   90.00
_cell.angle_gamma   90.00
#
_symmetry.space_group_name_H-M   'P 1'
#
loop_
_entity.id
_entity.type
_entity.pdbx_description
1 polymer ?
#
loop_
_entity_poly.entity_id
_entity_poly.type
_entity_poly.pdbx_seq_one_letter_code
_entity_poly.pdbx_strand_id
1 'polypeptide(L)'
;MECRACSTIEAAGLPALQDLLTGLAGAPGIPMNHHIIALRPPTASSAPTAGLSGVGIALRLLHEMPSSGSSDGLGHPPAGKSGAAGTAGEGRTPADASTAGGAAADGQLGDQAGSPDRQPGDQGSAQGRWSVVQEGVVIRGKAALNLAASVRQVSRVACQGAQPRAFWHALGFTTAHELMRKGHAFTLLLGEHTIQVQVVSILRVPKEGDVDRPTELVPGSFLVEATAPAPEGDHVPATMAIGKLAALMSQHLELQPS
;
A
#
# COMPACT_ATOMS: atom_id res chain seq x y z
N MET A 1 9.83 -0.15 -19.73
CA MET A 1 10.88 -0.34 -18.70
C MET A 1 10.52 0.46 -17.46
N GLU A 2 11.05 0.07 -16.30
CA GLU A 2 10.93 0.84 -15.06
C GLU A 2 12.33 1.09 -14.50
N CYS A 3 12.60 2.35 -14.15
CA CYS A 3 13.77 2.76 -13.40
C CYS A 3 13.40 2.80 -11.91
N ARG A 4 14.25 2.26 -11.03
CA ARG A 4 13.97 2.16 -9.59
C ARG A 4 15.20 2.43 -8.73
N ALA A 5 15.02 3.28 -7.72
CA ALA A 5 15.98 3.45 -6.62
C ALA A 5 15.24 3.32 -5.28
N CYS A 6 15.92 2.80 -4.27
CA CYS A 6 15.35 2.61 -2.94
C CYS A 6 16.30 3.06 -1.83
N SER A 7 15.72 3.36 -0.67
CA SER A 7 16.43 3.60 0.57
C SER A 7 15.54 3.22 1.75
N THR A 8 16.10 3.28 2.95
CA THR A 8 15.36 3.10 4.19
C THR A 8 15.49 4.34 5.05
N ILE A 9 14.42 4.74 5.72
CA ILE A 9 14.42 5.85 6.67
C ILE A 9 13.78 5.42 7.99
N GLU A 10 14.33 5.90 9.10
CA GLU A 10 13.76 5.68 10.42
C GLU A 10 12.53 6.57 10.65
N ALA A 11 11.63 6.13 11.54
CA ALA A 11 10.41 6.85 11.88
C ALA A 11 10.66 8.32 12.30
N ALA A 12 11.78 8.60 12.96
CA ALA A 12 12.13 9.96 13.39
C ALA A 12 12.37 10.94 12.23
N GLY A 13 12.89 10.45 11.10
CA GLY A 13 13.14 11.26 9.90
C GLY A 13 11.94 11.38 8.97
N LEU A 14 10.89 10.59 9.20
CA LEU A 14 9.74 10.49 8.31
C LEU A 14 8.96 11.80 8.14
N PRO A 15 8.67 12.61 9.19
CA PRO A 15 7.91 13.85 9.01
C PRO A 15 8.61 14.83 8.07
N ALA A 16 9.91 15.06 8.28
CA ALA A 16 10.69 15.97 7.45
C ALA A 16 10.77 15.52 5.99
N LEU A 17 10.88 14.20 5.76
CA LEU A 17 10.83 13.64 4.41
C LEU A 17 9.45 13.84 3.75
N GLN A 18 8.37 13.62 4.50
CA GLN A 18 7.00 13.79 3.98
C GLN A 18 6.69 15.25 3.64
N ASP A 19 7.19 16.20 4.44
CA ASP A 19 7.06 17.63 4.15
C ASP A 19 7.78 18.00 2.85
N LEU A 20 9.01 17.51 2.67
CA LEU A 20 9.77 17.69 1.43
C LEU A 20 9.02 17.11 0.22
N LEU A 21 8.56 15.85 0.32
CA LEU A 21 7.85 15.18 -0.77
C LEU A 21 6.52 15.87 -1.10
N THR A 22 5.81 16.37 -0.09
CA THR A 22 4.58 17.16 -0.27
C THR A 22 4.89 18.47 -0.98
N GLY A 23 5.96 19.17 -0.59
CA GLY A 23 6.40 20.40 -1.25
C GLY A 23 6.81 20.17 -2.71
N LEU A 24 7.51 19.08 -3.00
CA LEU A 24 7.91 18.72 -4.37
C LEU A 24 6.74 18.24 -5.23
N ALA A 25 5.79 17.50 -4.66
CA ALA A 25 4.60 17.02 -5.36
C ALA A 25 3.53 18.10 -5.54
N GLY A 26 3.55 19.16 -4.71
CA GLY A 26 2.50 20.18 -4.67
C GLY A 26 1.19 19.70 -4.05
N ALA A 27 1.16 18.49 -3.50
CA ALA A 27 -0.01 17.86 -2.89
C ALA A 27 0.43 16.82 -1.83
N PRO A 28 -0.40 16.56 -0.82
CA PRO A 28 -0.10 15.52 0.17
C PRO A 28 -0.07 14.13 -0.50
N GLY A 29 0.69 13.22 0.10
CA GLY A 29 0.77 11.84 -0.36
C GLY A 29 -0.58 11.13 -0.28
N ILE A 30 -0.86 10.29 -1.28
CA ILE A 30 -2.06 9.46 -1.33
C ILE A 30 -1.85 8.25 -0.42
N PRO A 31 -2.75 7.98 0.56
CA PRO A 31 -2.66 6.79 1.39
C PRO A 31 -2.64 5.52 0.54
N MET A 32 -1.74 4.60 0.87
CA MET A 32 -1.50 3.37 0.14
C MET A 32 -1.59 2.17 1.08
N ASN A 33 -2.38 1.18 0.69
CA ASN A 33 -2.55 -0.08 1.42
C ASN A 33 -2.62 -1.23 0.43
N HIS A 34 -1.49 -1.90 0.21
CA HIS A 34 -1.36 -2.95 -0.80
C HIS A 34 -1.09 -4.30 -0.16
N HIS A 35 -1.88 -5.31 -0.52
CA HIS A 35 -1.58 -6.72 -0.24
C HIS A 35 -0.86 -7.34 -1.45
N ILE A 36 0.31 -7.91 -1.20
CA ILE A 36 1.19 -8.49 -2.23
C ILE A 36 1.31 -9.99 -1.96
N ILE A 37 0.96 -10.79 -2.97
CA ILE A 37 1.13 -12.24 -2.96
C ILE A 37 2.23 -12.59 -3.96
N ALA A 38 3.38 -13.03 -3.47
CA ALA A 38 4.44 -13.54 -4.33
C ALA A 38 4.13 -14.98 -4.73
N LEU A 39 4.11 -15.26 -6.02
CA LEU A 39 3.80 -16.58 -6.57
C LEU A 39 5.08 -17.30 -7.00
N ARG A 40 5.15 -18.59 -6.69
CA ARG A 40 6.14 -19.53 -7.20
C ARG A 40 5.53 -20.32 -8.36
N PRO A 41 6.22 -20.44 -9.51
CA PRO A 41 5.75 -21.23 -10.62
C PRO A 41 5.61 -22.71 -10.25
N PRO A 42 4.76 -23.48 -10.96
CA PRO A 42 4.67 -24.93 -10.79
C PRO A 42 6.03 -25.58 -11.01
N THR A 43 6.46 -26.42 -10.07
CA THR A 43 7.66 -27.26 -10.26
C THR A 43 7.33 -28.31 -11.32
N ALA A 44 7.99 -28.23 -12.47
CA ALA A 44 7.72 -29.12 -13.60
C ALA A 44 7.82 -30.60 -13.19
N SER A 45 6.69 -31.30 -13.18
CA SER A 45 6.64 -32.74 -13.32
C SER A 45 6.42 -33.03 -14.81
N SER A 46 7.51 -33.43 -15.49
CA SER A 46 7.54 -34.02 -16.84
C SER A 46 6.84 -33.28 -18.01
N ALA A 47 7.18 -32.00 -18.26
CA ALA A 47 6.94 -31.39 -19.57
C ALA A 47 8.14 -30.50 -19.97
N PRO A 48 8.50 -30.40 -21.26
CA PRO A 48 9.55 -29.51 -21.72
C PRO A 48 9.02 -28.07 -21.72
N THR A 49 8.81 -27.49 -20.54
CA THR A 49 8.55 -26.06 -20.39
C THR A 49 9.89 -25.35 -20.51
N ALA A 50 10.30 -25.09 -21.76
CA ALA A 50 11.41 -24.20 -22.02
C ALA A 50 11.15 -22.84 -21.33
N GLY A 51 12.00 -22.48 -20.37
CA GLY A 51 12.44 -21.09 -20.22
C GLY A 51 12.09 -20.30 -18.95
N LEU A 52 11.18 -20.73 -18.08
CA LEU A 52 10.76 -19.86 -16.94
C LEU A 52 11.32 -20.27 -15.56
N SER A 53 11.75 -21.51 -15.38
CA SER A 53 12.27 -21.99 -14.08
C SER A 53 13.70 -21.53 -13.77
N GLY A 54 14.45 -21.02 -14.76
CA GLY A 54 15.83 -20.56 -14.61
C GLY A 54 16.02 -19.04 -14.68
N VAL A 55 15.00 -18.29 -15.09
CA VAL A 55 15.05 -16.83 -15.20
C VAL A 55 14.27 -16.30 -14.01
N GLY A 56 14.92 -15.58 -13.10
CA GLY A 56 14.35 -15.08 -11.83
C GLY A 56 13.21 -14.07 -12.00
N ILE A 57 12.14 -14.46 -12.70
CA ILE A 57 10.93 -13.71 -12.92
C ILE A 57 10.08 -13.85 -11.67
N ALA A 58 9.92 -12.75 -10.95
CA ALA A 58 9.03 -12.69 -9.80
C ALA A 58 7.63 -12.31 -10.29
N LEU A 59 6.69 -13.25 -10.21
CA LEU A 59 5.27 -12.97 -10.43
C LEU A 59 4.62 -12.58 -9.09
N ARG A 60 3.93 -11.44 -9.07
CA ARG A 60 3.24 -10.93 -7.89
C ARG A 60 1.80 -10.59 -8.21
N LEU A 61 0.89 -10.96 -7.33
CA LEU A 61 -0.46 -10.40 -7.31
C LEU A 61 -0.45 -9.20 -6.36
N LEU A 62 -0.92 -8.07 -6.84
CA LEU A 62 -1.08 -6.85 -6.07
C LEU A 62 -2.57 -6.56 -5.93
N HIS A 63 -3.03 -6.46 -4.69
CA HIS A 63 -4.39 -6.05 -4.35
C HIS A 63 -4.35 -4.69 -3.67
N GLU A 64 -4.97 -3.71 -4.33
CA GLU A 64 -5.19 -2.39 -3.75
C GLU A 64 -6.38 -2.48 -2.79
N MET A 65 -6.09 -2.41 -1.50
CA MET A 65 -7.11 -2.42 -0.47
C MET A 65 -7.54 -1.00 -0.17
N PRO A 66 -8.82 -0.77 0.16
CA PRO A 66 -9.24 0.54 0.65
C PRO A 66 -8.35 0.89 1.85
N SER A 67 -7.80 2.10 1.84
CA SER A 67 -7.25 2.67 3.06
C SER A 67 -8.43 2.81 4.02
N SER A 68 -8.49 1.95 5.03
CA SER A 68 -9.38 2.22 6.16
C SER A 68 -8.95 3.58 6.68
N GLY A 69 -9.83 4.58 6.59
CA GLY A 69 -9.55 5.97 6.94
C GLY A 69 -9.33 6.18 8.44
N SER A 70 -8.62 5.28 9.12
CA SER A 70 -8.15 5.52 10.47
C SER A 70 -7.07 6.59 10.39
N SER A 71 -7.42 7.76 10.91
CA SER A 71 -6.55 8.87 11.27
C SER A 71 -5.58 8.51 12.41
N ASP A 72 -5.24 7.24 12.60
CA ASP A 72 -4.24 6.83 13.58
C ASP A 72 -2.86 7.20 13.05
N GLY A 73 -2.44 8.39 13.48
CA GLY A 73 -1.11 8.91 13.30
C GLY A 73 -0.07 7.85 13.63
N LEU A 74 0.94 7.80 12.77
CA LEU A 74 2.24 7.19 13.06
C LEU A 74 2.62 7.58 14.49
N GLY A 75 2.66 6.57 15.37
CA GLY A 75 2.57 6.74 16.81
C GLY A 75 3.59 7.70 17.41
N HIS A 76 3.08 8.65 18.20
CA HIS A 76 3.87 9.37 19.18
C HIS A 76 4.33 8.37 20.26
N PRO A 77 5.62 8.31 20.65
CA PRO A 77 6.01 7.53 21.82
C PRO A 77 5.40 8.15 23.09
N PRO A 78 4.99 7.34 24.08
CA PRO A 78 4.39 7.86 25.31
C PRO A 78 5.42 8.69 26.08
N ALA A 79 5.18 10.00 26.17
CA ALA A 79 5.89 10.87 27.07
C ALA A 79 5.68 10.41 28.52
N GLY A 80 6.78 10.23 29.24
CA GLY A 80 6.80 9.83 30.64
C GLY A 80 5.97 10.77 31.50
N LYS A 81 5.17 10.18 32.40
CA LYS A 81 4.45 10.90 33.45
C LYS A 81 5.46 11.51 34.41
N SER A 82 5.70 12.82 34.28
CA SER A 82 6.22 13.65 35.37
C SER A 82 5.04 14.33 36.06
N GLY A 83 4.99 14.22 37.37
CA GLY A 83 3.85 14.63 38.19
C GLY A 83 3.70 16.15 38.34
N ALA A 84 2.47 16.56 38.66
CA ALA A 84 2.22 17.74 39.46
C ALA A 84 0.87 17.58 40.19
N ALA A 85 0.93 17.76 41.49
CA ALA A 85 -0.21 17.91 42.39
C ALA A 85 -0.85 19.30 42.24
N GLY A 86 -2.14 19.43 42.60
CA GLY A 86 -2.84 20.70 42.71
C GLY A 86 -4.35 20.49 42.54
N THR A 87 -5.10 20.16 43.59
CA THR A 87 -5.83 21.06 44.52
C THR A 87 -7.33 21.17 44.18
N ALA A 88 -8.11 21.06 45.25
CA ALA A 88 -9.56 20.95 45.32
C ALA A 88 -10.31 22.26 45.01
N GLY A 89 -11.61 22.13 44.73
CA GLY A 89 -12.57 23.24 44.75
C GLY A 89 -14.00 22.80 44.40
N GLU A 90 -14.87 22.86 45.41
CA GLU A 90 -16.35 22.82 45.42
C GLU A 90 -17.01 23.47 44.18
N GLY A 91 -18.19 23.09 43.68
CA GLY A 91 -19.42 22.62 44.31
C GLY A 91 -20.58 23.45 43.75
N ARG A 92 -21.69 22.81 43.31
CA ARG A 92 -23.09 23.31 43.25
C ARG A 92 -23.93 22.62 42.14
N THR A 93 -24.88 21.80 42.58
CA THR A 93 -26.24 21.62 42.02
C THR A 93 -27.08 22.88 42.30
N PRO A 94 -28.23 23.18 41.62
CA PRO A 94 -29.42 22.29 41.62
C PRO A 94 -30.40 22.36 40.40
N ALA A 95 -31.34 21.40 40.40
CA ALA A 95 -32.79 21.48 40.06
C ALA A 95 -33.21 21.99 38.65
N ASP A 96 -34.33 21.61 38.02
CA ASP A 96 -35.52 20.85 38.41
C ASP A 96 -36.34 20.51 37.14
N ALA A 97 -37.24 19.52 37.28
CA ALA A 97 -38.57 19.38 36.64
C ALA A 97 -38.72 19.29 35.09
N SER A 98 -39.75 18.69 34.49
CA SER A 98 -40.82 17.72 34.82
C SER A 98 -41.75 17.65 33.58
N THR A 99 -42.57 16.59 33.46
CA THR A 99 -43.89 16.51 32.77
C THR A 99 -43.88 15.98 31.33
N ALA A 100 -44.24 14.71 31.09
CA ALA A 100 -45.59 14.11 30.86
C ALA A 100 -46.20 14.45 29.47
N GLY A 101 -46.92 13.60 28.73
CA GLY A 101 -47.48 12.25 28.93
C GLY A 101 -48.43 11.90 27.76
N GLY A 102 -48.96 10.66 27.75
CA GLY A 102 -50.17 10.22 27.00
C GLY A 102 -49.93 9.74 25.55
N ALA A 103 -50.20 8.51 25.08
CA ALA A 103 -51.21 7.44 25.28
C ALA A 103 -52.32 7.41 24.20
N ALA A 104 -52.69 6.17 23.83
CA ALA A 104 -53.77 5.67 22.93
C ALA A 104 -53.47 5.70 21.41
N ALA A 105 -53.32 4.58 20.68
CA ALA A 105 -54.15 3.38 20.47
C ALA A 105 -55.38 3.65 19.59
N ASP A 106 -55.35 3.18 18.33
CA ASP A 106 -56.47 2.49 17.69
C ASP A 106 -55.99 1.72 16.46
N GLY A 107 -56.52 0.51 16.28
CA GLY A 107 -56.11 -0.43 15.23
C GLY A 107 -57.02 -0.39 14.01
N GLN A 108 -56.54 -0.88 12.86
CA GLN A 108 -57.41 -1.59 11.92
C GLN A 108 -56.64 -2.53 10.99
N LEU A 109 -57.29 -3.66 10.74
CA LEU A 109 -56.88 -4.85 10.00
C LEU A 109 -56.90 -4.68 8.47
N GLY A 110 -56.02 -5.45 7.82
CA GLY A 110 -56.24 -6.08 6.51
C GLY A 110 -55.82 -5.28 5.28
N ASP A 111 -54.79 -5.71 4.56
CA ASP A 111 -54.96 -6.70 3.49
C ASP A 111 -53.60 -7.23 2.98
N GLN A 112 -53.57 -8.50 2.60
CA GLN A 112 -52.40 -9.17 2.03
C GLN A 112 -52.31 -8.86 0.53
N ALA A 113 -51.16 -8.33 0.10
CA ALA A 113 -50.69 -8.54 -1.27
C ALA A 113 -49.17 -8.69 -1.24
N GLY A 114 -48.71 -9.89 -1.60
CA GLY A 114 -47.33 -10.31 -1.54
C GLY A 114 -46.39 -9.37 -2.31
N SER A 115 -45.43 -8.81 -1.58
CA SER A 115 -44.21 -8.28 -2.17
C SER A 115 -43.15 -9.37 -2.03
N PRO A 116 -42.63 -9.95 -3.13
CA PRO A 116 -41.54 -10.91 -3.04
C PRO A 116 -40.29 -10.23 -2.50
N ASP A 117 -40.06 -10.52 -1.23
CA ASP A 117 -38.79 -10.80 -0.57
C ASP A 117 -37.52 -10.52 -1.38
N ARG A 118 -36.71 -9.63 -0.79
CA ARG A 118 -35.25 -9.72 -0.71
C ARG A 118 -34.55 -9.88 -2.05
N GLN A 119 -34.37 -8.74 -2.69
CA GLN A 119 -33.17 -8.43 -3.44
C GLN A 119 -31.96 -8.92 -2.62
N PRO A 120 -31.20 -9.93 -3.07
CA PRO A 120 -29.98 -10.32 -2.38
C PRO A 120 -29.12 -9.06 -2.33
N GLY A 121 -28.73 -8.70 -1.11
CA GLY A 121 -27.94 -7.52 -0.85
C GLY A 121 -26.82 -7.42 -1.87
N ASP A 122 -26.72 -6.22 -2.43
CA ASP A 122 -25.59 -5.73 -3.18
C ASP A 122 -24.29 -6.05 -2.43
N GLN A 123 -23.74 -7.24 -2.66
CA GLN A 123 -22.36 -7.61 -2.32
C GLN A 123 -21.41 -7.06 -3.39
N GLY A 124 -21.77 -5.95 -4.05
CA GLY A 124 -20.93 -5.21 -4.98
C GLY A 124 -19.87 -4.35 -4.29
N SER A 125 -19.90 -4.21 -2.96
CA SER A 125 -18.95 -3.36 -2.23
C SER A 125 -17.77 -4.17 -1.69
N ALA A 126 -16.57 -3.88 -2.22
CA ALA A 126 -15.23 -4.35 -1.81
C ALA A 126 -14.57 -5.48 -2.63
N GLN A 127 -14.91 -5.66 -3.91
CA GLN A 127 -13.94 -6.29 -4.82
C GLN A 127 -12.79 -5.30 -5.08
N GLY A 128 -11.76 -5.33 -4.21
CA GLY A 128 -10.60 -4.47 -4.38
C GLY A 128 -9.89 -4.72 -5.71
N ARG A 129 -9.11 -3.74 -6.16
CA ARG A 129 -8.51 -3.76 -7.50
C ARG A 129 -7.29 -4.68 -7.49
N TRP A 130 -7.32 -5.72 -8.32
CA TRP A 130 -6.19 -6.63 -8.48
C TRP A 130 -5.36 -6.28 -9.72
N SER A 131 -4.05 -6.50 -9.62
CA SER A 131 -3.15 -6.53 -10.76
C SER A 131 -2.11 -7.63 -10.62
N VAL A 132 -1.70 -8.19 -11.74
CA VAL A 132 -0.54 -9.08 -11.84
C VAL A 132 0.64 -8.24 -12.29
N VAL A 133 1.74 -8.35 -11.55
CA VAL A 133 3.00 -7.69 -11.85
C VAL A 133 4.05 -8.76 -12.12
N GLN A 134 4.67 -8.67 -13.28
CA GLN A 134 5.85 -9.45 -13.64
C GLN A 134 7.05 -8.51 -13.67
N GLU A 135 8.04 -8.78 -12.82
CA GLU A 135 9.31 -8.06 -12.80
C GLU A 135 10.40 -8.94 -13.43
N GLY A 136 11.08 -8.38 -14.44
CA GLY A 136 12.24 -8.98 -15.07
C GLY A 136 13.53 -8.71 -14.30
N VAL A 137 14.62 -9.26 -14.81
CA VAL A 137 15.97 -9.06 -14.23
C VAL A 137 16.43 -7.62 -14.46
N VAL A 138 17.14 -7.06 -13.48
CA VAL A 138 17.80 -5.76 -13.60
C VAL A 138 18.86 -5.80 -14.70
N ILE A 139 18.93 -4.77 -15.54
CA ILE A 139 19.97 -4.60 -16.55
C ILE A 139 21.33 -4.54 -15.85
N ARG A 140 22.31 -5.30 -16.35
CA ARG A 140 23.67 -5.39 -15.79
C ARG A 140 24.72 -4.93 -16.80
N GLY A 141 25.93 -4.68 -16.32
CA GLY A 141 27.09 -4.31 -17.13
C GLY A 141 27.66 -2.94 -16.77
N LYS A 142 28.79 -2.58 -17.39
CA LYS A 142 29.52 -1.34 -17.06
C LYS A 142 28.67 -0.07 -17.19
N ALA A 143 27.82 0.00 -18.22
CA ALA A 143 26.92 1.13 -18.41
C ALA A 143 25.87 1.25 -17.30
N ALA A 144 25.38 0.12 -16.78
CA ALA A 144 24.37 0.10 -15.72
C ALA A 144 24.93 0.54 -14.35
N LEU A 145 26.22 0.31 -14.09
CA LEU A 145 26.88 0.72 -12.83
C LEU A 145 26.94 2.24 -12.65
N ASN A 146 26.86 3.01 -13.74
CA ASN A 146 26.91 4.48 -13.71
C ASN A 146 25.51 5.11 -13.64
N LEU A 147 24.44 4.31 -13.57
CA LEU A 147 23.07 4.82 -13.49
C LEU A 147 22.69 5.11 -12.04
N ALA A 148 22.00 6.23 -11.83
CA ALA A 148 21.45 6.58 -10.52
C ALA A 148 20.27 5.70 -10.07
N ALA A 149 19.80 4.80 -10.93
CA ALA A 149 18.71 3.88 -10.64
C ALA A 149 18.90 2.55 -11.38
N SER A 150 18.40 1.47 -10.77
CA SER A 150 18.30 0.17 -11.43
C SER A 150 17.26 0.25 -12.56
N VAL A 151 17.46 -0.52 -13.63
CA VAL A 151 16.53 -0.55 -14.76
C VAL A 151 16.09 -1.97 -15.00
N ARG A 152 14.78 -2.21 -15.09
CA ARG A 152 14.23 -3.55 -15.33
C ARG A 152 12.99 -3.49 -16.21
N GLN A 153 12.64 -4.63 -16.82
CA GLN A 153 11.35 -4.78 -17.47
C GLN A 153 10.28 -5.03 -16.40
N VAL A 154 9.17 -4.29 -16.49
CA VAL A 154 8.00 -4.51 -15.63
C VAL A 154 6.78 -4.56 -16.52
N SER A 155 6.01 -5.63 -16.40
CA SER A 155 4.71 -5.78 -17.05
C SER A 155 3.64 -5.84 -15.97
N ARG A 156 2.62 -4.99 -16.10
CA ARG A 156 1.50 -4.92 -15.17
C ARG A 156 0.19 -5.10 -15.93
N VAL A 157 -0.63 -6.01 -15.45
CA VAL A 157 -1.95 -6.29 -16.05
C VAL A 157 -3.00 -6.20 -14.96
N ALA A 158 -4.05 -5.43 -15.19
CA ALA A 158 -5.20 -5.40 -14.29
C ALA A 158 -5.94 -6.74 -14.35
N CYS A 159 -6.37 -7.23 -13.20
CA CYS A 159 -7.17 -8.44 -13.09
C CYS A 159 -8.56 -8.08 -12.59
N GLN A 160 -9.57 -8.63 -13.25
CA GLN A 160 -10.97 -8.51 -12.83
C GLN A 160 -11.47 -9.91 -12.45
N GLY A 161 -12.31 -9.98 -11.42
CA GLY A 161 -12.90 -11.23 -10.95
C GLY A 161 -12.76 -11.42 -9.44
N ALA A 162 -13.61 -12.27 -8.89
CA ALA A 162 -13.76 -12.43 -7.45
C ALA A 162 -12.60 -13.17 -6.76
N GLN A 163 -11.85 -14.01 -7.49
CA GLN A 163 -10.85 -14.90 -6.88
C GLN A 163 -9.53 -15.03 -7.69
N PRO A 164 -8.73 -13.95 -7.85
CA PRO A 164 -7.47 -14.02 -8.57
C PRO A 164 -6.49 -15.06 -7.99
N ARG A 165 -6.41 -15.19 -6.67
CA ARG A 165 -5.57 -16.21 -6.03
C ARG A 165 -5.94 -17.63 -6.46
N ALA A 166 -7.23 -17.98 -6.40
CA ALA A 166 -7.72 -19.31 -6.75
C ALA A 166 -7.44 -19.63 -8.23
N PHE A 167 -7.58 -18.64 -9.10
CA PHE A 167 -7.21 -18.76 -10.52
C PHE A 167 -5.73 -19.16 -10.68
N TRP A 168 -4.79 -18.48 -10.01
CA TRP A 168 -3.37 -18.79 -10.12
C TRP A 168 -3.01 -20.16 -9.51
N HIS A 169 -3.67 -20.57 -8.42
CA HIS A 169 -3.50 -21.92 -7.88
C HIS A 169 -4.01 -23.01 -8.81
N ALA A 170 -5.13 -22.77 -9.51
CA ALA A 170 -5.63 -23.71 -10.52
C ALA A 170 -4.65 -23.89 -11.70
N LEU A 171 -3.82 -22.87 -11.98
CA LEU A 171 -2.71 -22.95 -12.95
C LEU A 171 -1.44 -23.62 -12.39
N GLY A 172 -1.48 -24.11 -11.15
CA GLY A 172 -0.35 -24.79 -10.49
C GLY A 172 0.65 -23.86 -9.80
N PHE A 173 0.41 -22.55 -9.75
CA PHE A 173 1.25 -21.65 -8.96
C PHE A 173 0.99 -21.86 -7.46
N THR A 174 2.03 -21.67 -6.66
CA THR A 174 1.95 -21.75 -5.19
C THR A 174 2.33 -20.41 -4.56
N THR A 175 1.77 -20.10 -3.39
CA THR A 175 2.13 -18.87 -2.66
C THR A 175 3.52 -19.04 -2.04
N ALA A 176 4.46 -18.15 -2.39
CA ALA A 176 5.80 -18.15 -1.81
C ALA A 176 5.82 -17.40 -0.48
N HIS A 177 5.24 -16.21 -0.45
CA HIS A 177 5.06 -15.39 0.73
C HIS A 177 4.02 -14.29 0.45
N GLU A 178 3.49 -13.71 1.52
CA GLU A 178 2.58 -12.58 1.46
C GLU A 178 3.10 -11.40 2.28
N LEU A 179 2.97 -10.21 1.72
CA LEU A 179 3.39 -8.96 2.31
C LEU A 179 2.27 -7.94 2.21
N MET A 180 2.35 -6.94 3.07
CA MET A 180 1.50 -5.77 3.11
C MET A 180 2.40 -4.54 3.03
N ARG A 181 2.09 -3.60 2.14
CA ARG A 181 2.73 -2.28 2.09
C ARG A 181 1.71 -1.25 2.57
N LYS A 182 2.03 -0.54 3.65
CA LYS A 182 1.19 0.54 4.20
C LYS A 182 1.99 1.84 4.23
N GLY A 183 1.43 2.93 3.73
CA GLY A 183 2.11 4.22 3.75
C GLY A 183 1.50 5.22 2.79
N HIS A 184 2.34 5.99 2.11
CA HIS A 184 1.91 7.05 1.19
C HIS A 184 2.63 6.96 -0.15
N ALA A 185 1.93 7.33 -1.22
CA ALA A 185 2.48 7.49 -2.55
C ALA A 185 2.41 8.97 -2.98
N PHE A 186 3.49 9.46 -3.58
CA PHE A 186 3.64 10.81 -4.08
C PHE A 186 3.93 10.75 -5.57
N THR A 187 3.29 11.62 -6.34
CA THR A 187 3.58 11.79 -7.77
C THR A 187 4.31 13.12 -7.95
N LEU A 188 5.55 13.05 -8.41
CA LEU A 188 6.40 14.21 -8.62
C LEU A 188 6.63 14.41 -10.12
N LEU A 189 6.72 15.66 -10.55
CA LEU A 189 7.11 16.02 -11.91
C LEU A 189 8.48 16.71 -11.85
N LEU A 190 9.53 16.03 -12.31
CA LEU A 190 10.89 16.59 -12.40
C LEU A 190 11.29 16.77 -13.86
N GLY A 191 11.14 18.01 -14.35
CA GLY A 191 11.21 18.29 -15.78
C GLY A 191 10.02 17.66 -16.50
N GLU A 192 10.28 16.81 -17.49
CA GLU A 192 9.24 16.12 -18.26
C GLU A 192 8.95 14.70 -17.73
N HIS A 193 9.60 14.29 -16.64
CA HIS A 193 9.48 12.94 -16.10
C HIS A 193 8.59 12.90 -14.87
N THR A 194 7.59 12.03 -14.92
CA THR A 194 6.80 11.66 -13.75
C THR A 194 7.54 10.61 -12.93
N ILE A 195 7.77 10.90 -11.66
CA ILE A 195 8.37 9.98 -10.68
C ILE A 195 7.34 9.65 -9.62
N GLN A 196 7.15 8.36 -9.36
CA GLN A 196 6.34 7.85 -8.25
C GLN A 196 7.26 7.57 -7.07
N VAL A 197 7.01 8.21 -5.93
CA VAL A 197 7.74 7.94 -4.68
C VAL A 197 6.78 7.31 -3.68
N GLN A 198 7.14 6.14 -3.17
CA GLN A 198 6.37 5.43 -2.15
C GLN A 198 7.18 5.41 -0.87
N VAL A 199 6.55 5.82 0.24
CA VAL A 199 7.13 5.72 1.59
C VAL A 199 6.25 4.79 2.40
N VAL A 200 6.78 3.61 2.74
CA VAL A 200 5.96 2.51 3.25
C VAL A 200 6.62 1.70 4.36
N SER A 201 5.81 1.27 5.33
CA SER A 201 6.12 0.13 6.18
C SER A 201 5.83 -1.17 5.42
N ILE A 202 6.74 -2.14 5.54
CA ILE A 202 6.58 -3.48 4.98
C ILE A 202 6.18 -4.40 6.12
N LEU A 203 5.01 -5.01 5.99
CA LEU A 203 4.49 -5.95 6.98
C LEU A 203 4.40 -7.35 6.37
N ARG A 204 4.77 -8.36 7.14
CA ARG A 204 4.59 -9.76 6.81
C ARG A 204 3.18 -10.19 7.17
N VAL A 205 2.56 -10.98 6.30
CA VAL A 205 1.29 -11.67 6.58
C VAL A 205 1.64 -13.09 7.07
N PRO A 206 1.52 -13.40 8.38
CA PRO A 206 2.06 -14.64 8.95
C PRO A 206 1.30 -15.89 8.49
N LYS A 207 -0.02 -15.75 8.32
CA LYS A 207 -0.92 -16.80 7.85
C LYS A 207 -1.49 -16.35 6.51
N GLU A 208 -1.44 -17.23 5.52
CA GLU A 208 -1.88 -16.93 4.17
C GLU A 208 -3.31 -16.35 4.14
N GLY A 209 -3.48 -15.17 3.53
CA GLY A 209 -4.76 -14.46 3.47
C GLY A 209 -5.22 -13.77 4.76
N ASP A 210 -4.50 -13.88 5.89
CA ASP A 210 -4.82 -13.18 7.14
C ASP A 210 -4.27 -11.74 7.11
N VAL A 211 -4.87 -10.90 6.28
CA VAL A 211 -4.46 -9.50 6.07
C VAL A 211 -4.83 -8.57 7.24
N ASP A 212 -5.61 -9.06 8.21
CA ASP A 212 -6.05 -8.31 9.38
C ASP A 212 -5.00 -8.29 10.50
N ARG A 213 -4.08 -9.26 10.50
CA ARG A 213 -3.03 -9.40 11.53
C ARG A 213 -1.60 -9.34 10.97
N PRO A 214 -1.26 -8.33 10.15
CA PRO A 214 0.09 -8.21 9.62
C PRO A 214 1.06 -7.79 10.73
N THR A 215 2.31 -8.24 10.65
CA THR A 215 3.38 -7.87 11.59
C THR A 215 4.48 -7.12 10.84
N GLU A 216 4.96 -6.00 11.38
CA GLU A 216 6.04 -5.24 10.75
C GLU A 216 7.30 -6.11 10.57
N LEU A 217 7.88 -6.07 9.37
CA LEU A 217 9.10 -6.81 9.06
C LEU A 217 10.32 -6.15 9.73
N VAL A 218 10.35 -4.82 9.77
CA VAL A 218 11.38 -4.01 10.43
C VAL A 218 10.69 -2.86 11.16
N PRO A 219 10.40 -3.01 12.47
CA PRO A 219 9.70 -1.98 13.22
C PRO A 219 10.43 -0.65 13.24
N GLY A 220 9.68 0.45 13.08
CA GLY A 220 10.24 1.80 13.12
C GLY A 220 11.06 2.21 11.89
N SER A 221 11.07 1.40 10.83
CA SER A 221 11.74 1.71 9.57
C SER A 221 10.78 1.69 8.39
N PHE A 222 11.00 2.59 7.44
CA PHE A 222 10.19 2.76 6.24
C PHE A 222 11.05 2.55 5.00
N LEU A 223 10.54 1.78 4.04
CA LEU A 223 11.10 1.69 2.70
C LEU A 223 10.66 2.92 1.90
N VAL A 224 11.64 3.62 1.34
CA VAL A 224 11.41 4.69 0.35
C VAL A 224 11.79 4.14 -1.01
N GLU A 225 10.85 4.13 -1.94
CA GLU A 225 11.04 3.60 -3.30
C GLU A 225 10.64 4.66 -4.31
N ALA A 226 11.58 5.07 -5.16
CA ALA A 226 11.34 5.97 -6.28
C ALA A 226 11.32 5.16 -7.57
N THR A 227 10.24 5.26 -8.35
CA THR A 227 10.11 4.63 -9.67
C THR A 227 9.75 5.63 -10.75
N ALA A 228 10.29 5.42 -11.94
CA ALA A 228 9.95 6.19 -13.14
C ALA A 228 9.77 5.25 -14.33
N PRO A 229 8.67 5.35 -15.09
CA PRO A 229 8.51 4.60 -16.33
C PRO A 229 9.49 5.12 -17.39
N ALA A 230 9.98 4.20 -18.23
CA ALA A 230 10.84 4.53 -19.36
C ALA A 230 10.47 3.69 -20.59
N PRO A 231 10.54 4.24 -21.80
CA PRO A 231 10.48 3.45 -23.02
C PRO A 231 11.59 2.39 -23.06
N GLU A 232 11.38 1.33 -23.82
CA GLU A 232 12.44 0.36 -24.08
C GLU A 232 13.58 1.00 -24.86
N GLY A 233 14.82 0.77 -24.43
CA GLY A 233 16.01 1.37 -25.04
C GLY A 233 16.30 2.82 -24.62
N ASP A 234 15.36 3.54 -23.97
CA ASP A 234 15.51 4.96 -23.63
C ASP A 234 15.25 5.24 -22.14
N HIS A 235 16.08 4.66 -21.27
CA HIS A 235 15.94 4.76 -19.82
C HIS A 235 16.80 5.86 -19.19
N VAL A 236 17.78 6.41 -19.91
CA VAL A 236 18.72 7.41 -19.38
C VAL A 236 18.02 8.67 -18.86
N PRO A 237 17.02 9.25 -19.56
CA PRO A 237 16.34 10.42 -19.04
C PRO A 237 15.61 10.16 -17.71
N ALA A 238 14.96 8.99 -17.59
CA ALA A 238 14.26 8.58 -16.38
C ALA A 238 15.23 8.31 -15.21
N THR A 239 16.38 7.67 -15.44
CA THR A 239 17.39 7.47 -14.38
C THR A 239 18.01 8.80 -13.94
N MET A 240 18.23 9.74 -14.87
CA MET A 240 18.70 11.09 -14.53
C MET A 240 17.67 11.87 -13.70
N ALA A 241 16.38 11.72 -13.99
CA ALA A 241 15.32 12.32 -13.17
C ALA A 241 15.33 11.77 -11.73
N ILE A 242 15.50 10.46 -11.57
CA ILE A 242 15.69 9.84 -10.24
C ILE A 242 16.98 10.34 -9.58
N GLY A 243 18.07 10.53 -10.32
CA GLY A 243 19.31 11.11 -9.79
C GLY A 243 19.14 12.56 -9.28
N LYS A 244 18.36 13.38 -10.00
CA LYS A 244 17.99 14.73 -9.53
C LYS A 244 17.17 14.67 -8.25
N LEU A 245 16.20 13.75 -8.18
CA LEU A 245 15.42 13.51 -6.97
C LEU A 245 16.33 13.09 -5.80
N ALA A 246 17.26 12.16 -6.04
CA ALA A 246 18.20 11.70 -5.03
C ALA A 246 19.05 12.85 -4.47
N ALA A 247 19.49 13.78 -5.32
CA ALA A 247 20.21 14.98 -4.88
C ALA A 247 19.34 15.86 -3.97
N LEU A 248 18.06 16.07 -4.31
CA LEU A 248 17.11 16.84 -3.48
C LEU A 248 16.84 16.17 -2.13
N MET A 249 16.86 14.84 -2.07
CA MET A 249 16.57 14.07 -0.86
C MET A 249 17.80 13.77 0.01
N SER A 250 19.00 14.10 -0.46
CA SER A 250 20.29 13.72 0.15
C SER A 250 20.49 14.15 1.60
N GLN A 251 19.78 15.20 2.05
CA GLN A 251 19.81 15.64 3.45
C GLN A 251 18.99 14.74 4.40
N HIS A 252 18.09 13.93 3.85
CA HIS A 252 17.20 13.05 4.61
C HIS A 252 17.56 11.58 4.44
N LEU A 253 17.95 11.17 3.23
CA LEU A 253 18.33 9.79 2.90
C LEU A 253 19.16 9.71 1.62
N GLU A 254 19.80 8.56 1.42
CA GLU A 254 20.55 8.27 0.20
C GLU A 254 19.81 7.20 -0.62
N LEU A 255 19.29 7.58 -1.80
CA LEU A 255 18.65 6.64 -2.74
C LEU A 255 19.71 5.84 -3.49
N GLN A 256 19.57 4.52 -3.49
CA GLN A 256 20.49 3.59 -4.16
C GLN A 256 19.76 2.78 -5.25
N PRO A 257 20.44 2.43 -6.35
CA PRO A 257 19.93 1.45 -7.32
C PRO A 257 19.59 0.10 -6.64
N SER A 258 18.36 -0.38 -6.83
CA SER A 258 17.81 -1.59 -6.20
C SER A 258 17.98 -2.89 -6.99
#